data_AF-E7RGQ4-F1
#
_entry.id   AF-E7RGQ4-F1
#
_cell.length_a   1.000
_cell.length_b   1.000
_cell.length_c   1.000
_cell.angle_alpha   90.00
_cell.angle_beta   90.00
_cell.angle_gamma   90.00
#
_symmetry.space_group_name_H-M   'P 1'
#
loop_
_entity.id
_entity.type
_entity.pdbx_description
1 polymer ?
#
loop_
_entity_poly.entity_id
_entity_poly.type
_entity_poly.pdbx_seq_one_letter_code
_entity_poly.pdbx_strand_id
1 'polypeptide(L)'
;MIRKNAIATGLLFSAVFSLGACGNDDQVTDTVTEDAVDYEGVEDANPGGGLEDENIGGEVYGFTEFELEVEYTDPEEKLEISYEEDRDLVEAEYEDSSTEEMLSGNNAFDKIEPFLAHLELTPDMSDEDVISKVTEVFDIAPDYESLKIDVTYADGTDKEYEASGN
;
A
#
# COMPACT_ATOMS: atom_id res chain seq x y z
N MET A 1 3.61 20.77 45.50
CA MET A 1 4.64 19.71 45.59
C MET A 1 4.15 18.53 44.78
N ILE A 2 4.67 18.35 43.57
CA ILE A 2 4.33 17.22 42.69
C ILE A 2 5.62 16.42 42.51
N ARG A 3 5.55 15.13 42.85
CA ARG A 3 6.69 14.21 42.89
C ARG A 3 6.96 13.66 41.48
N LYS A 4 8.24 13.69 41.11
CA LYS A 4 8.80 13.12 39.88
C LYS A 4 8.95 11.61 40.05
N ASN A 5 8.41 10.82 39.14
CA ASN A 5 8.76 9.41 39.02
C ASN A 5 9.47 9.21 37.69
N ALA A 6 10.78 9.00 37.76
CA ALA A 6 11.60 8.49 36.67
C ALA A 6 11.55 6.96 36.71
N ILE A 7 11.23 6.32 35.59
CA ILE A 7 11.40 4.89 35.41
C ILE A 7 12.33 4.70 34.23
N ALA A 8 13.59 4.43 34.55
CA ALA A 8 14.57 3.89 33.62
C ALA A 8 14.55 2.36 33.77
N THR A 9 14.40 1.63 32.69
CA THR A 9 14.75 0.19 32.64
C THR A 9 15.25 -0.11 31.25
N GLY A 10 16.56 -0.31 31.15
CA GLY A 10 17.25 -0.71 29.93
C GLY A 10 17.03 -2.19 29.64
N LEU A 11 16.96 -2.50 28.34
CA LEU A 11 16.86 -3.85 27.81
C LEU A 11 18.12 -4.10 26.98
N LEU A 12 19.06 -4.86 27.56
CA LEU A 12 20.23 -5.42 26.89
C LEU A 12 19.82 -6.75 26.26
N PHE A 13 19.65 -6.80 24.94
CA PHE A 13 19.52 -8.06 24.21
C PHE A 13 20.88 -8.47 23.63
N SER A 14 21.51 -9.45 24.27
CA SER A 14 22.71 -10.12 23.80
C SER A 14 22.35 -11.07 22.66
N ALA A 15 22.90 -10.85 21.46
CA ALA A 15 22.84 -11.78 20.35
C ALA A 15 23.99 -12.80 20.45
N VAL A 16 23.65 -14.08 20.58
CA VAL A 16 24.58 -15.21 20.38
C VAL A 16 24.14 -15.93 19.12
N PHE A 17 24.88 -15.72 18.02
CA PHE A 17 24.79 -16.53 16.82
C PHE A 17 25.71 -17.74 16.97
N SER A 18 25.14 -18.93 17.13
CA SER A 18 25.85 -20.20 16.99
C SER A 18 25.71 -20.68 15.55
N LEU A 19 26.74 -20.46 14.73
CA LEU A 19 26.87 -21.11 13.44
C LEU A 19 27.25 -22.58 13.68
N GLY A 20 26.28 -23.48 13.53
CA GLY A 20 26.51 -24.92 13.50
C GLY A 20 27.11 -25.32 12.16
N ALA A 21 28.36 -25.78 12.20
CA ALA A 21 29.03 -26.46 11.10
C ALA A 21 28.89 -27.99 11.27
N CYS A 22 28.34 -28.65 10.26
CA CYS A 22 28.46 -30.09 9.99
C CYS A 22 28.40 -30.23 8.46
N GLY A 23 29.26 -30.96 7.75
CA GLY A 23 30.14 -32.06 8.13
C GLY A 23 30.01 -33.11 7.02
N ASN A 24 31.05 -33.29 6.21
CA ASN A 24 31.10 -34.17 5.04
C ASN A 24 31.42 -35.65 5.41
N ASP A 25 31.10 -36.56 4.47
CA ASP A 25 31.45 -38.00 4.32
C ASP A 25 30.64 -39.01 5.17
N ASP A 26 30.14 -40.17 4.67
CA ASP A 26 30.60 -41.03 3.58
C ASP A 26 29.52 -42.06 3.13
N GLN A 27 29.47 -42.31 1.80
CA GLN A 27 29.19 -43.52 1.00
C GLN A 27 28.15 -44.63 1.37
N VAL A 28 27.31 -44.98 0.36
CA VAL A 28 26.96 -46.38 0.01
C VAL A 28 27.08 -46.56 -1.50
N THR A 29 27.78 -47.64 -1.89
CA THR A 29 28.21 -48.04 -3.24
C THR A 29 27.18 -48.88 -4.00
N ASP A 30 27.36 -48.94 -5.33
CA ASP A 30 26.99 -49.98 -6.33
C ASP A 30 25.97 -49.55 -7.42
N THR A 31 26.15 -49.77 -8.73
CA THR A 31 27.29 -49.93 -9.66
C THR A 31 26.73 -49.82 -11.11
N VAL A 32 27.47 -49.13 -12.01
CA VAL A 32 27.50 -49.19 -13.50
C VAL A 32 26.22 -48.91 -14.33
N THR A 33 26.23 -47.84 -15.12
CA THR A 33 26.36 -47.89 -16.61
C THR A 33 26.58 -46.47 -17.15
N GLU A 34 27.70 -46.32 -17.85
CA GLU A 34 28.06 -45.15 -18.65
C GLU A 34 27.15 -45.08 -19.88
N ASP A 35 26.24 -44.11 -19.91
CA ASP A 35 25.82 -43.48 -21.16
C ASP A 35 26.04 -41.98 -20.98
N ALA A 36 27.12 -41.49 -21.58
CA ALA A 36 27.45 -40.08 -21.65
C ALA A 36 26.38 -39.37 -22.48
N VAL A 37 25.41 -38.74 -21.79
CA VAL A 37 24.66 -37.62 -22.37
C VAL A 37 25.52 -36.37 -22.23
N ASP A 38 26.03 -35.95 -23.38
CA ASP A 38 26.62 -34.66 -23.67
C ASP A 38 25.70 -33.54 -23.15
N TYR A 39 26.05 -32.93 -22.02
CA TYR A 39 25.36 -31.76 -21.47
C TYR A 39 26.02 -30.51 -22.03
N GLU A 40 25.86 -30.30 -23.33
CA GLU A 40 26.04 -29.00 -23.97
C GLU A 40 24.82 -28.15 -23.61
N GLY A 41 24.98 -27.24 -22.66
CA GLY A 41 23.90 -26.37 -22.23
C GLY A 41 24.26 -25.55 -21.01
N VAL A 42 25.23 -24.65 -21.13
CA VAL A 42 25.19 -23.41 -20.35
C VAL A 42 24.08 -22.54 -20.93
N GLU A 43 22.83 -22.93 -20.71
CA GLU A 43 21.71 -22.00 -20.88
C GLU A 43 21.78 -21.04 -19.70
N ASP A 44 22.40 -19.90 -20.00
CA ASP A 44 22.24 -18.60 -19.38
C ASP A 44 21.17 -18.59 -18.27
N ALA A 45 21.63 -18.81 -17.03
CA ALA A 45 20.82 -18.46 -15.88
C ALA A 45 20.76 -16.93 -15.84
N ASN A 46 19.84 -16.37 -16.62
CA ASN A 46 19.45 -14.97 -16.50
C ASN A 46 18.71 -14.85 -15.15
N PRO A 47 19.27 -14.17 -14.12
CA PRO A 47 18.50 -13.78 -12.96
C PRO A 47 17.71 -12.53 -13.34
N GLY A 48 16.99 -12.59 -14.46
CA GLY A 48 15.99 -11.61 -14.85
C GLY A 48 14.82 -11.78 -13.90
N GLY A 49 15.02 -11.40 -12.64
CA GLY A 49 13.94 -11.12 -11.73
C GLY A 49 13.06 -10.09 -12.42
N GLY A 50 11.87 -10.54 -12.84
CA GLY A 50 10.94 -9.79 -13.66
C GLY A 50 10.71 -8.39 -13.11
N LEU A 51 11.14 -7.41 -13.89
CA LEU A 51 10.78 -6.00 -13.78
C LEU A 51 10.29 -5.48 -15.14
N GLU A 52 9.90 -6.39 -16.04
CA GLU A 52 9.48 -6.07 -17.41
C GLU A 52 7.96 -5.99 -17.58
N ASP A 53 7.17 -6.22 -16.51
CA ASP A 53 5.80 -5.72 -16.45
C ASP A 53 5.85 -4.26 -15.98
N GLU A 54 5.86 -3.36 -16.95
CA GLU A 54 5.71 -1.89 -16.79
C GLU A 54 4.30 -1.50 -16.31
N ASN A 55 3.46 -2.47 -15.93
CA ASN A 55 2.11 -2.24 -15.42
C ASN A 55 2.15 -2.20 -13.89
N ILE A 56 2.44 -1.03 -13.35
CA ILE A 56 2.47 -0.78 -11.90
C ILE A 56 1.02 -0.58 -11.37
N GLY A 57 0.00 -0.68 -12.23
CA GLY A 57 -1.41 -0.43 -11.92
C GLY A 57 -1.91 0.91 -12.48
N GLY A 58 -3.13 1.30 -12.13
CA GLY A 58 -3.66 2.63 -12.44
C GLY A 58 -4.25 2.80 -13.84
N GLU A 59 -4.40 1.72 -14.62
CA GLU A 59 -5.05 1.75 -15.93
C GLU A 59 -6.55 2.07 -15.86
N VAL A 60 -7.20 1.69 -14.75
CA VAL A 60 -8.65 1.79 -14.59
C VAL A 60 -9.08 3.22 -14.26
N TYR A 61 -8.42 3.85 -13.27
CA TYR A 61 -8.81 5.16 -12.74
C TYR A 61 -7.83 6.29 -13.06
N GLY A 62 -6.64 5.98 -13.58
CA GLY A 62 -5.57 6.95 -13.82
C GLY A 62 -4.64 7.19 -12.63
N PHE A 63 -4.82 6.46 -11.53
CA PHE A 63 -4.00 6.49 -10.32
C PHE A 63 -3.85 5.08 -9.73
N THR A 64 -2.71 4.81 -9.11
CA THR A 64 -2.42 3.57 -8.36
C THR A 64 -2.78 3.71 -6.89
N GLU A 65 -2.83 4.93 -6.36
CA GLU A 65 -3.16 5.20 -4.95
C GLU A 65 -4.11 6.39 -4.86
N PHE A 66 -5.12 6.26 -4.01
CA PHE A 66 -6.03 7.34 -3.65
C PHE A 66 -6.36 7.23 -2.16
N GLU A 67 -6.04 8.26 -1.40
CA GLU A 67 -6.39 8.39 -0.01
C GLU A 67 -7.21 9.68 0.20
N LEU A 68 -8.30 9.57 0.95
CA LEU A 68 -9.11 10.70 1.39
C LEU A 68 -9.28 10.61 2.91
N GLU A 69 -8.80 11.63 3.61
CA GLU A 69 -9.04 11.82 5.04
C GLU A 69 -9.87 13.09 5.23
N VAL A 70 -10.98 12.98 5.95
CA VAL A 70 -11.82 14.11 6.35
C VAL A 70 -12.01 14.08 7.85
N GLU A 71 -11.55 15.13 8.52
CA GLU A 71 -11.85 15.35 9.94
C GLU A 71 -12.96 16.41 10.05
N TYR A 72 -14.02 16.08 10.77
CA TYR A 72 -15.12 17.01 11.00
C TYR A 72 -14.90 17.86 12.25
N THR A 73 -15.76 18.86 12.43
CA THR A 73 -15.71 19.74 13.62
C THR A 73 -15.86 18.95 14.93
N ASP A 74 -16.57 17.83 14.92
CA ASP A 74 -16.54 16.86 16.02
C ASP A 74 -15.32 15.93 15.82
N PRO A 75 -14.35 15.90 16.75
CA PRO A 75 -13.16 15.07 16.60
C PRO A 75 -13.44 13.56 16.67
N GLU A 76 -14.64 13.14 17.09
CA GLU A 76 -15.09 11.74 17.01
C GLU A 76 -15.66 11.38 15.62
N GLU A 77 -15.94 12.37 14.77
CA GLU A 77 -16.45 12.16 13.41
C GLU A 77 -15.31 12.30 12.38
N LYS A 78 -15.07 11.21 11.65
CA LYS A 78 -14.04 11.10 10.62
C LYS A 78 -14.50 10.22 9.47
N LEU A 79 -14.04 10.54 8.27
CA LEU A 79 -14.16 9.69 7.10
C LEU A 79 -12.76 9.44 6.54
N GLU A 80 -12.41 8.16 6.37
CA GLU A 80 -11.16 7.71 5.78
C GLU A 80 -11.47 6.71 4.65
N ILE A 81 -10.88 6.96 3.48
CA ILE A 81 -11.02 6.10 2.30
C ILE A 81 -9.63 5.88 1.72
N SER A 82 -9.26 4.63 1.53
CA SER A 82 -8.00 4.25 0.91
C SER A 82 -8.23 3.26 -0.22
N TYR A 83 -7.50 3.45 -1.32
CA TYR A 83 -7.37 2.55 -2.45
C TYR A 83 -5.90 2.50 -2.85
N GLU A 84 -5.35 1.29 -2.93
CA GLU A 84 -4.01 1.04 -3.45
C GLU A 84 -4.04 -0.12 -4.44
N GLU A 85 -3.36 0.05 -5.57
CA GLU A 85 -3.15 -0.95 -6.60
C GLU A 85 -1.65 -1.12 -6.83
N ASP A 86 -1.11 -2.28 -6.43
CA ASP A 86 0.24 -2.72 -6.77
C ASP A 86 0.15 -4.00 -7.63
N ARG A 87 0.33 -3.82 -8.94
CA ARG A 87 0.24 -4.89 -9.95
C ARG A 87 -1.13 -5.59 -9.92
N ASP A 88 -1.19 -6.81 -9.39
CA ASP A 88 -2.41 -7.62 -9.30
C ASP A 88 -3.06 -7.55 -7.89
N LEU A 89 -2.47 -6.78 -6.97
CA LEU A 89 -2.96 -6.63 -5.61
C LEU A 89 -3.71 -5.30 -5.49
N VAL A 90 -4.98 -5.38 -5.10
CA VAL A 90 -5.80 -4.23 -4.75
C VAL A 90 -6.10 -4.28 -3.26
N GLU A 91 -5.73 -3.22 -2.56
CA GLU A 91 -6.10 -2.96 -1.17
C GLU A 91 -7.10 -1.80 -1.12
N ALA A 92 -8.07 -1.91 -0.20
CA ALA A 92 -9.10 -0.90 -0.05
C ALA A 92 -9.60 -0.85 1.38
N GLU A 93 -9.80 0.35 1.90
CA GLU A 93 -10.35 0.61 3.22
C GLU A 93 -11.41 1.73 3.14
N TYR A 94 -12.45 1.60 3.97
CA TYR A 94 -13.47 2.62 4.16
C TYR A 94 -13.82 2.65 5.65
N GLU A 95 -13.60 3.78 6.29
CA GLU A 95 -13.97 4.03 7.68
C GLU A 95 -14.81 5.31 7.77
N ASP A 96 -16.01 5.18 8.33
CA ASP A 96 -16.90 6.30 8.65
C ASP A 96 -17.32 6.19 10.11
N SER A 97 -16.72 7.04 10.94
CA SER A 97 -16.97 7.05 12.38
C SER A 97 -18.39 7.50 12.73
N SER A 98 -19.06 8.28 11.87
CA SER A 98 -20.43 8.76 12.11
C SER A 98 -21.47 7.62 12.02
N THR A 99 -21.17 6.61 11.22
CA THR A 99 -22.01 5.42 11.03
C THR A 99 -21.46 4.17 11.71
N GLU A 100 -20.31 4.27 12.38
CA GLU A 100 -19.54 3.15 12.95
C GLU A 100 -19.23 2.06 11.89
N GLU A 101 -19.08 2.46 10.62
CA GLU A 101 -18.80 1.56 9.50
C GLU A 101 -17.30 1.48 9.27
N MET A 102 -16.74 0.26 9.37
CA MET A 102 -15.34 -0.04 9.07
C MET A 102 -15.30 -1.24 8.13
N LEU A 103 -14.89 -1.02 6.88
CA LEU A 103 -14.77 -2.03 5.84
C LEU A 103 -13.33 -2.10 5.35
N SER A 104 -12.91 -3.30 4.96
CA SER A 104 -11.61 -3.53 4.34
C SER A 104 -11.72 -4.59 3.23
N GLY A 105 -10.73 -4.60 2.33
CA GLY A 105 -10.65 -5.52 1.20
C GLY A 105 -11.86 -5.39 0.27
N ASN A 106 -12.37 -6.52 -0.23
CA ASN A 106 -13.44 -6.51 -1.23
C ASN A 106 -14.70 -5.74 -0.83
N ASN A 107 -15.08 -5.74 0.46
CA ASN A 107 -16.28 -5.00 0.90
C ASN A 107 -16.07 -3.48 0.83
N ALA A 108 -14.86 -3.01 1.17
CA ALA A 108 -14.50 -1.61 1.00
C ALA A 108 -14.43 -1.27 -0.48
N PHE A 109 -13.74 -2.10 -1.27
CA PHE A 109 -13.62 -1.92 -2.71
C PHE A 109 -14.99 -1.84 -3.42
N ASP A 110 -15.89 -2.79 -3.17
CA ASP A 110 -17.25 -2.79 -3.74
C ASP A 110 -18.03 -1.51 -3.41
N LYS A 111 -17.73 -0.89 -2.28
CA LYS A 111 -18.35 0.36 -1.85
C LYS A 111 -17.72 1.58 -2.52
N ILE A 112 -16.40 1.62 -2.64
CA ILE A 112 -15.67 2.81 -3.12
C ILE A 112 -15.47 2.84 -4.64
N GLU A 113 -15.42 1.68 -5.30
CA GLU A 113 -15.18 1.54 -6.75
C GLU A 113 -16.09 2.44 -7.61
N PRO A 114 -17.41 2.52 -7.34
CA PRO A 114 -18.27 3.42 -8.10
C PRO A 114 -17.83 4.88 -8.00
N PHE A 115 -17.35 5.33 -6.84
CA PHE A 115 -16.91 6.71 -6.64
C PHE A 115 -15.58 6.98 -7.33
N LEU A 116 -14.61 6.08 -7.18
CA LEU A 116 -13.30 6.16 -7.84
C LEU A 116 -13.45 6.30 -9.37
N ALA A 117 -14.37 5.54 -9.97
CA ALA A 117 -14.68 5.61 -11.39
C ALA A 117 -15.23 6.98 -11.86
N HIS A 118 -15.85 7.77 -10.98
CA HIS A 118 -16.40 9.09 -11.31
C HIS A 118 -15.42 10.25 -11.04
N LEU A 119 -14.30 10.00 -10.36
CA LEU A 119 -13.33 11.04 -10.03
C LEU A 119 -12.60 11.58 -11.25
N GLU A 120 -12.20 10.71 -12.18
CA GLU A 120 -11.52 11.09 -13.44
C GLU A 120 -10.36 12.09 -13.22
N LEU A 121 -9.57 11.92 -12.14
CA LEU A 121 -8.49 12.84 -11.78
C LEU A 121 -7.35 12.77 -12.79
N THR A 122 -6.71 13.90 -13.02
CA THR A 122 -5.48 13.97 -13.83
C THR A 122 -4.44 14.86 -13.16
N PRO A 123 -3.13 14.62 -13.37
CA PRO A 123 -2.08 15.41 -12.76
C PRO A 123 -2.05 16.87 -13.27
N ASP A 124 -2.81 17.22 -14.31
CA ASP A 124 -2.91 18.59 -14.83
C ASP A 124 -4.04 19.40 -14.17
N MET A 125 -4.92 18.77 -13.38
CA MET A 125 -5.99 19.47 -12.65
C MET A 125 -5.41 20.42 -11.59
N SER A 126 -6.13 21.52 -11.35
CA SER A 126 -5.80 22.41 -10.24
C SER A 126 -6.26 21.81 -8.91
N ASP A 127 -5.58 22.18 -7.83
CA ASP A 127 -5.90 21.71 -6.48
C ASP A 127 -7.37 21.98 -6.13
N GLU A 128 -7.88 23.16 -6.49
CA GLU A 128 -9.29 23.55 -6.29
C GLU A 128 -10.26 22.64 -7.06
N ASP A 129 -9.92 22.28 -8.30
CA ASP A 129 -10.77 21.38 -9.11
C ASP A 129 -10.77 19.96 -8.56
N VAL A 130 -9.62 19.45 -8.06
CA VAL A 130 -9.51 18.12 -7.45
C VAL A 130 -10.35 18.07 -6.17
N ILE A 131 -10.17 19.03 -5.25
CA ILE A 131 -10.94 19.10 -4.00
C ILE A 131 -12.44 19.21 -4.29
N SER A 132 -12.84 20.06 -5.24
CA SER A 132 -14.25 20.20 -5.63
C SER A 132 -14.83 18.92 -6.19
N LYS A 133 -14.07 18.18 -7.02
CA LYS A 133 -14.51 16.93 -7.63
C LYS A 133 -14.66 15.83 -6.58
N VAL A 134 -13.68 15.67 -5.68
CA VAL A 134 -13.71 14.66 -4.62
C VAL A 134 -14.86 14.93 -3.65
N THR A 135 -15.02 16.18 -3.20
CA THR A 135 -16.13 16.55 -2.30
C THR A 135 -17.50 16.34 -2.93
N GLU A 136 -17.67 16.61 -4.23
CA GLU A 136 -18.91 16.33 -4.96
C GLU A 136 -19.19 14.82 -5.10
N VAL A 137 -18.18 14.04 -5.49
CA VAL A 137 -18.34 12.59 -5.76
C VAL A 137 -18.63 11.81 -4.49
N PHE A 138 -17.94 12.12 -3.39
CA PHE A 138 -18.12 11.44 -2.10
C PHE A 138 -19.19 12.11 -1.20
N ASP A 139 -19.88 13.14 -1.68
CA ASP A 139 -20.90 13.90 -0.94
C ASP A 139 -20.39 14.41 0.42
N ILE A 140 -19.17 14.95 0.44
CA ILE A 140 -18.52 15.43 1.65
C ILE A 140 -19.21 16.71 2.14
N ALA A 141 -19.66 16.69 3.40
CA ALA A 141 -20.33 17.84 4.00
C ALA A 141 -19.33 19.01 4.20
N PRO A 142 -19.74 20.27 3.98
CA PRO A 142 -18.82 21.42 3.97
C PRO A 142 -18.33 21.86 5.35
N ASP A 143 -18.76 21.19 6.43
CA ASP A 143 -18.42 21.48 7.83
C ASP A 143 -17.25 20.64 8.37
N TYR A 144 -16.40 20.13 7.46
CA TYR A 144 -15.12 19.53 7.81
C TYR A 144 -14.16 20.58 8.42
N GLU A 145 -13.35 20.19 9.40
CA GLU A 145 -12.23 21.01 9.90
C GLU A 145 -11.04 20.90 8.94
N SER A 146 -10.74 19.69 8.48
CA SER A 146 -9.67 19.40 7.54
C SER A 146 -10.10 18.35 6.51
N LEU A 147 -9.56 18.48 5.30
CA LEU A 147 -9.70 17.52 4.22
C LEU A 147 -8.34 17.37 3.56
N LYS A 148 -7.87 16.13 3.46
CA LYS A 148 -6.61 15.74 2.80
C LYS A 148 -6.91 14.71 1.73
N ILE A 149 -6.30 14.89 0.56
CA ILE A 149 -6.37 13.94 -0.55
C ILE A 149 -4.95 13.66 -1.01
N ASP A 150 -4.56 12.39 -1.03
CA ASP A 150 -3.29 11.95 -1.60
C ASP A 150 -3.56 11.09 -2.83
N VAL A 151 -2.85 11.36 -3.91
CA VAL A 151 -2.99 10.65 -5.18
C VAL A 151 -1.62 10.33 -5.76
N THR A 152 -1.37 9.04 -5.97
CA THR A 152 -0.26 8.55 -6.80
C THR A 152 -0.79 8.23 -8.18
N TYR A 153 -0.53 9.10 -9.16
CA TYR A 153 -1.00 8.94 -10.53
C TYR A 153 -0.28 7.78 -11.25
N ALA A 154 -0.90 7.23 -12.30
CA ALA A 154 -0.34 6.12 -13.07
C ALA A 154 1.02 6.42 -13.74
N ASP A 155 1.39 7.70 -13.89
CA ASP A 155 2.72 8.10 -14.38
C ASP A 155 3.79 8.19 -13.27
N GLY A 156 3.42 7.84 -12.04
CA GLY A 156 4.25 7.90 -10.84
C GLY A 156 4.34 9.30 -10.21
N THR A 157 3.49 10.24 -10.63
CA THR A 157 3.40 11.56 -9.97
C THR A 157 2.64 11.44 -8.67
N ASP A 158 3.26 11.85 -7.56
CA ASP A 158 2.59 11.96 -6.25
C ASP A 158 2.10 13.40 -6.04
N LYS A 159 0.84 13.55 -5.60
CA LYS A 159 0.29 14.85 -5.19
C LYS A 159 -0.56 14.72 -3.94
N GLU A 160 -0.38 15.69 -3.07
CA GLU A 160 -1.18 15.91 -1.85
C GLU A 160 -1.97 17.21 -2.03
N TYR A 161 -3.26 17.17 -1.69
CA TYR A 161 -4.18 18.29 -1.74
C TYR A 161 -4.82 18.48 -0.36
N GLU A 162 -4.83 19.70 0.13
CA GLU A 162 -5.37 20.01 1.46
C GLU A 162 -6.37 21.16 1.40
N ALA A 163 -7.45 21.05 2.18
CA ALA A 163 -8.36 22.14 2.48
C ALA A 163 -8.67 22.17 3.98
N SER A 164 -8.88 23.36 4.51
CA SER A 164 -9.48 23.55 5.84
C SER A 164 -10.86 24.17 5.68
N GLY A 165 -11.85 23.62 6.37
CA GLY A 165 -13.17 24.25 6.44
C GLY A 165 -13.17 25.43 7.42
N ASN A 166 -14.26 26.18 7.41
CA ASN A 166 -14.35 27.51 8.02
C ASN A 166 -15.67 27.74 8.74
#